data_AF-A0A525VPF8-F1
#
_entry.id   AF-A0A525VPF8-F1
#
_cell.length_a   1.000
_cell.length_b   1.000
_cell.length_c   1.000
_cell.angle_alpha   90.00
_cell.angle_beta   90.00
_cell.angle_gamma   90.00
#
_symmetry.space_group_name_H-M   'P 1'
#
loop_
_entity.id
_entity.type
_entity.pdbx_description
1 polymer ?
#
loop_
_entity_poly.entity_id
_entity_poly.type
_entity_poly.pdbx_seq_one_letter_code
_entity_poly.pdbx_strand_id
1 'polypeptide(L)'
;MASISQKNLIKKSSALREKILDVRSSLLSLHKALILAEQVTYERINGRVESTSELLHLVLNDPWFTWLHPISQLIVRIDELLDDKSELSLVEVEHFLIEARSLIRPSEEGDGFERSYYEALQREPDVIFAHVEVKKLLTKIAA
;
A
#
# COMPACT_ATOMS: atom_id res chain seq x y z
N MET A 1 2.02 -16.89 -37.89
CA MET A 1 1.09 -16.84 -36.74
C MET A 1 1.79 -16.73 -35.37
N ALA A 2 2.96 -17.34 -35.15
CA ALA A 2 3.70 -17.26 -33.87
C ALA A 2 4.10 -15.83 -33.41
N SER A 3 4.48 -14.94 -34.34
CA SER A 3 4.93 -13.57 -34.03
C SER A 3 3.82 -12.66 -33.43
N ILE A 4 2.56 -12.88 -33.81
CA ILE A 4 1.41 -12.09 -33.30
C ILE A 4 1.07 -12.52 -31.86
N SER A 5 1.16 -13.81 -31.55
CA SER A 5 0.88 -14.34 -30.20
C SER A 5 1.90 -13.83 -29.18
N GLN A 6 3.19 -13.83 -29.54
CA GLN A 6 4.27 -13.33 -28.67
C GLN A 6 4.18 -11.82 -28.44
N LYS A 7 3.84 -11.03 -29.48
CA LYS A 7 3.65 -9.58 -29.35
C LYS A 7 2.46 -9.23 -28.44
N ASN A 8 1.39 -10.02 -28.48
CA ASN A 8 0.24 -9.86 -27.58
C ASN A 8 0.57 -10.23 -26.12
N LEU A 9 1.38 -11.26 -25.88
CA LEU A 9 1.84 -11.65 -24.55
C LEU A 9 2.68 -10.55 -23.90
N ILE A 10 3.64 -9.99 -24.63
CA ILE A 10 4.49 -8.88 -24.16
C ILE A 10 3.65 -7.63 -23.86
N LYS A 11 2.66 -7.31 -24.70
CA LYS A 11 1.74 -6.18 -24.48
C LYS A 11 0.87 -6.39 -23.23
N LYS A 12 0.41 -7.62 -22.98
CA LYS A 12 -0.39 -7.95 -21.79
C LYS A 12 0.45 -7.85 -20.52
N SER A 13 1.66 -8.42 -20.53
CA SER A 13 2.59 -8.37 -19.40
C SER A 13 2.99 -6.93 -19.04
N SER A 14 3.26 -6.07 -20.03
CA SER A 14 3.52 -4.64 -19.80
C SER A 14 2.34 -3.91 -19.16
N ALA A 15 1.11 -4.15 -19.64
CA ALA A 15 -0.10 -3.57 -19.03
C ALA A 15 -0.33 -4.04 -17.57
N LEU A 16 -0.02 -5.30 -17.27
CA LEU A 16 -0.08 -5.83 -15.89
C LEU A 16 0.98 -5.20 -15.00
N ARG A 17 2.18 -4.95 -15.54
CA ARG A 17 3.28 -4.28 -14.82
C ARG A 17 2.95 -2.83 -14.50
N GLU A 18 2.44 -2.06 -15.46
CA GLU A 18 1.97 -0.69 -15.25
C GLU A 18 0.90 -0.64 -14.15
N LYS A 19 -0.04 -1.57 -14.18
CA LYS A 19 -1.12 -1.69 -13.20
C LYS A 19 -0.61 -1.94 -11.78
N ILE A 20 0.36 -2.83 -11.60
CA ILE A 20 0.97 -3.07 -10.28
C ILE A 20 1.83 -1.88 -9.84
N LEU A 21 2.53 -1.20 -10.75
CA LEU A 21 3.27 0.02 -10.43
C LEU A 21 2.35 1.14 -9.91
N ASP A 22 1.18 1.32 -10.49
CA ASP A 22 0.18 2.29 -10.03
C ASP A 22 -0.30 1.97 -8.61
N VAL A 23 -0.64 0.70 -8.33
CA VAL A 23 -1.07 0.27 -7.01
C VAL A 23 0.04 0.43 -5.99
N ARG A 24 1.27 0.06 -6.33
CA ARG A 24 2.47 0.26 -5.49
C ARG A 24 2.65 1.73 -5.12
N SER A 25 2.59 2.63 -6.11
CA SER A 25 2.76 4.08 -5.90
C SER A 25 1.67 4.64 -4.98
N SER A 26 0.43 4.19 -5.18
CA SER A 26 -0.70 4.59 -4.34
C SER A 26 -0.60 4.06 -2.91
N LEU A 27 -0.17 2.80 -2.72
CA LEU A 27 0.10 2.23 -1.40
C LEU A 27 1.24 2.94 -0.66
N LEU A 28 2.31 3.31 -1.36
CA LEU A 28 3.40 4.12 -0.79
C LEU A 28 2.89 5.49 -0.30
N SER A 29 2.01 6.12 -1.09
CA SER A 29 1.40 7.41 -0.72
C SER A 29 0.50 7.27 0.50
N LEU A 30 -0.30 6.20 0.57
CA LEU A 30 -1.12 5.88 1.73
C LEU A 30 -0.27 5.63 2.98
N HIS A 31 0.77 4.80 2.85
CA HIS A 31 1.68 4.51 3.97
C HIS A 31 2.32 5.78 4.53
N LYS A 32 2.78 6.67 3.63
CA LYS A 32 3.33 7.97 4.04
C LYS A 32 2.30 8.83 4.77
N ALA A 33 1.08 8.92 4.28
CA ALA A 33 0.01 9.69 4.94
C ALA A 33 -0.27 9.15 6.36
N LEU A 34 -0.30 7.82 6.51
CA LEU A 34 -0.49 7.18 7.83
C LEU A 34 0.68 7.46 8.78
N ILE A 35 1.93 7.38 8.31
CA ILE A 35 3.11 7.72 9.13
C ILE A 35 3.00 9.16 9.63
N LEU A 36 2.65 10.11 8.76
CA LEU A 36 2.52 11.52 9.15
C LEU A 36 1.38 11.73 10.15
N ALA A 37 0.24 11.08 9.95
CA ALA A 37 -0.88 11.12 10.88
C ALA A 37 -0.49 10.60 12.27
N GLU A 38 0.28 9.51 12.31
CA GLU A 38 0.75 8.91 13.57
C GLU A 38 1.88 9.70 14.22
N GLN A 39 2.77 10.29 13.43
CA GLN A 39 3.79 11.20 13.95
C GLN A 39 3.15 12.33 14.75
N VAL A 40 2.09 12.97 14.25
CA VAL A 40 1.39 14.04 14.98
C VAL A 40 0.84 13.55 16.33
N THR A 41 0.29 12.34 16.40
CA THR A 41 -0.24 11.78 17.66
C THR A 41 0.89 11.41 18.62
N TYR A 42 1.92 10.77 18.09
CA TYR A 42 3.11 10.37 18.83
C TYR A 42 3.79 11.59 19.45
N GLU A 43 3.99 12.66 18.68
CA GLU A 43 4.67 13.87 19.12
C GLU A 43 3.94 14.59 20.24
N ARG A 44 2.60 14.54 20.24
CA ARG A 44 1.77 15.13 21.30
C ARG A 44 1.99 14.46 22.66
N ILE A 45 2.40 13.19 22.69
CA ILE A 45 2.56 12.40 23.90
C ILE A 45 4.03 12.28 24.30
N ASN A 46 4.92 12.06 23.32
CA ASN A 46 6.33 11.71 23.55
C ASN A 46 7.30 12.87 23.31
N GLY A 47 6.81 14.00 22.79
CA GLY A 47 7.65 15.13 22.38
C GLY A 47 8.01 15.06 20.89
N ARG A 48 8.63 16.14 20.41
CA ARG A 48 8.93 16.34 18.98
C ARG A 48 9.87 15.27 18.43
N VAL A 49 9.60 14.79 17.22
CA VAL A 49 10.56 13.97 16.45
C VAL A 49 11.50 14.93 15.72
N GLU A 50 12.79 14.85 16.02
CA GLU A 50 13.79 15.85 15.63
C GLU A 50 14.30 15.64 14.20
N SER A 51 14.13 14.45 13.61
CA SER A 51 14.61 14.16 12.26
C SER A 51 13.85 13.05 11.54
N THR A 52 13.99 13.02 10.20
CA THR A 52 13.48 11.92 9.37
C THR A 52 14.10 10.57 9.72
N SER A 53 15.38 10.54 10.13
CA SER A 53 16.05 9.30 10.53
C SER A 53 15.46 8.74 11.83
N GLU A 54 15.11 9.62 12.76
CA GLU A 54 14.45 9.23 14.01
C GLU A 54 13.02 8.73 13.72
N LEU A 55 12.26 9.43 12.89
CA LEU A 55 10.93 8.97 12.47
C LEU A 55 11.01 7.58 11.82
N LEU A 56 11.98 7.35 10.93
CA LEU A 56 12.19 6.05 10.32
C LEU A 56 12.53 4.99 11.36
N HIS A 57 13.39 5.31 12.34
CA HIS A 57 13.71 4.38 13.42
C HIS A 57 12.48 4.00 14.26
N LEU A 58 11.62 4.97 14.57
CA LEU A 58 10.35 4.74 15.27
C LEU A 58 9.41 3.87 14.44
N VAL A 59 9.20 4.18 13.17
CA VAL A 59 8.35 3.39 12.27
C VAL A 59 8.80 1.92 12.21
N LEU A 60 10.11 1.68 12.25
CA LEU A 60 10.67 0.34 12.16
C LEU A 60 10.65 -0.43 13.49
N ASN A 61 10.81 0.24 14.63
CA ASN A 61 11.14 -0.44 15.89
C ASN A 61 10.19 -0.13 17.05
N ASP A 62 9.43 0.96 17.00
CA ASP A 62 8.57 1.38 18.10
C ASP A 62 7.19 0.68 18.02
N PRO A 63 6.69 0.07 19.11
CA PRO A 63 5.38 -0.56 19.17
C PRO A 63 4.22 0.32 18.66
N TRP A 64 4.31 1.64 18.84
CA TRP A 64 3.32 2.61 18.36
C TRP A 64 3.04 2.48 16.86
N PHE A 65 4.09 2.21 16.07
CA PHE A 65 3.99 2.18 14.60
C PHE A 65 3.85 0.78 14.02
N THR A 66 3.88 -0.28 14.84
CA THR A 66 3.84 -1.67 14.37
C THR A 66 2.60 -2.00 13.54
N TRP A 67 1.49 -1.34 13.81
CA TRP A 67 0.27 -1.52 13.03
C TRP A 67 0.40 -1.02 11.58
N LEU A 68 1.42 -0.25 11.21
CA LEU A 68 1.69 0.17 9.82
C LEU A 68 2.47 -0.88 9.00
N HIS A 69 3.09 -1.85 9.67
CA HIS A 69 3.95 -2.86 9.03
C HIS A 69 3.26 -3.69 7.95
N PRO A 70 1.97 -4.09 8.06
CA PRO A 70 1.29 -4.83 7.01
C PRO A 70 1.31 -4.14 5.63
N ILE A 71 1.20 -2.81 5.59
CA ILE A 71 1.29 -2.05 4.32
C ILE A 71 2.72 -2.09 3.76
N SER A 72 3.71 -1.89 4.63
CA SER A 72 5.12 -1.98 4.23
C SER A 72 5.47 -3.36 3.67
N GLN A 73 5.01 -4.42 4.31
CA GLN A 73 5.24 -5.81 3.87
C GLN A 73 4.58 -6.11 2.52
N LEU A 74 3.39 -5.55 2.27
CA LEU A 74 2.75 -5.67 0.96
C LEU A 74 3.53 -4.93 -0.13
N ILE A 75 4.00 -3.70 0.16
CA ILE A 75 4.82 -2.93 -0.78
C ILE A 75 6.12 -3.66 -1.11
N VAL A 76 6.80 -4.22 -0.11
CA VAL A 76 8.05 -4.99 -0.33
C VAL A 76 7.81 -6.19 -1.23
N ARG A 77 6.76 -6.98 -1.00
CA ARG A 77 6.45 -8.12 -1.88
C ARG A 77 6.05 -7.70 -3.30
N ILE A 78 5.44 -6.53 -3.46
CA ILE A 78 5.19 -5.94 -4.79
C ILE A 78 6.52 -5.53 -5.44
N ASP A 79 7.45 -4.97 -4.67
CA ASP A 79 8.79 -4.60 -5.17
C ASP A 79 9.57 -5.83 -5.64
N GLU A 80 9.51 -6.93 -4.88
CA GLU A 80 10.10 -8.22 -5.27
C GLU A 80 9.48 -8.76 -6.57
N LEU A 81 8.15 -8.70 -6.71
CA LEU A 81 7.45 -9.07 -7.94
C LEU A 81 7.90 -8.21 -9.14
N LEU A 82 8.09 -6.92 -8.92
CA LEU A 82 8.51 -5.98 -9.96
C LEU A 82 10.00 -6.10 -10.32
N ASP A 83 10.86 -6.50 -9.39
CA ASP A 83 12.28 -6.73 -9.68
C ASP A 83 12.49 -8.03 -10.47
N ASP A 84 11.57 -8.98 -10.37
CA ASP A 84 11.59 -10.17 -11.22
C ASP A 84 11.46 -9.78 -12.70
N LYS A 85 12.39 -10.32 -13.52
CA LYS A 85 12.48 -10.12 -14.96
C LYS A 85 11.57 -11.07 -15.74
N SER A 86 10.91 -12.00 -15.05
CA SER A 86 9.91 -12.88 -15.62
C SER A 86 8.67 -12.11 -16.10
N GLU A 87 7.88 -12.75 -16.98
CA GLU A 87 6.61 -12.18 -17.43
C GLU A 87 5.58 -12.29 -16.31
N LEU A 88 4.95 -11.15 -15.94
CA LEU A 88 3.89 -11.15 -14.94
C LEU A 88 2.66 -11.92 -15.43
N SER A 89 2.19 -12.87 -14.62
CA SER A 89 0.92 -13.53 -14.88
C SER A 89 -0.26 -12.70 -14.34
N LEU A 90 -1.43 -12.90 -14.95
CA LEU A 90 -2.66 -12.28 -14.48
C LEU A 90 -3.01 -12.74 -13.05
N VAL A 91 -2.76 -14.01 -12.74
CA VAL A 91 -3.10 -14.63 -11.45
C VAL A 91 -2.28 -14.01 -10.31
N GLU A 92 -0.98 -13.79 -10.53
CA GLU A 92 -0.11 -13.12 -9.55
C GLU A 92 -0.58 -11.69 -9.28
N VAL A 93 -0.86 -10.93 -10.34
CA VAL A 93 -1.37 -9.56 -10.22
C VAL A 93 -2.71 -9.55 -9.47
N GLU A 94 -3.65 -10.43 -9.81
CA GLU A 94 -4.94 -10.52 -9.12
C GLU A 94 -4.79 -10.87 -7.63
N HIS A 95 -3.85 -11.75 -7.28
CA HIS A 95 -3.57 -12.09 -5.88
C HIS A 95 -3.16 -10.85 -5.07
N PHE A 96 -2.20 -10.06 -5.55
CA PHE A 96 -1.76 -8.83 -4.89
C PHE A 96 -2.88 -7.79 -4.75
N LEU A 97 -3.77 -7.71 -5.74
CA LEU A 97 -4.89 -6.77 -5.71
C LEU A 97 -5.98 -7.17 -4.72
N ILE A 98 -6.27 -8.46 -4.60
CA ILE A 98 -7.17 -9.00 -3.58
C ILE A 98 -6.60 -8.75 -2.19
N GLU A 99 -5.31 -9.01 -2.01
CA GLU A 99 -4.60 -8.76 -0.76
C GLU A 99 -4.62 -7.28 -0.37
N ALA A 100 -4.28 -6.38 -1.30
CA ALA A 100 -4.38 -4.94 -1.08
C ALA A 100 -5.80 -4.52 -0.68
N ARG A 101 -6.84 -5.06 -1.34
CA ARG A 101 -8.24 -4.76 -1.04
C ARG A 101 -8.65 -5.26 0.34
N SER A 102 -8.16 -6.44 0.74
CA SER A 102 -8.42 -7.01 2.06
C SER A 102 -7.75 -6.19 3.16
N LEU A 103 -6.50 -5.77 2.93
CA LEU A 103 -5.73 -5.02 3.91
C LEU A 103 -6.34 -3.64 4.18
N ILE A 104 -6.73 -2.88 3.15
CA ILE A 104 -7.27 -1.51 3.31
C ILE A 104 -8.76 -1.47 3.71
N ARG A 105 -9.21 -2.44 4.50
CA ARG A 105 -10.59 -2.51 4.99
C ARG A 105 -10.67 -1.92 6.41
N PRO A 106 -11.18 -0.70 6.58
CA PRO A 106 -11.38 -0.14 7.91
C PRO A 106 -12.51 -0.88 8.63
N SER A 107 -12.37 -1.09 9.94
CA SER A 107 -13.40 -1.69 10.79
C SER A 107 -13.45 -1.00 12.15
N GLU A 108 -14.62 -0.50 12.54
CA GLU A 108 -14.81 0.07 13.87
C GLU A 108 -14.74 -1.01 14.96
N GLU A 109 -15.22 -2.22 14.67
CA GLU A 109 -15.23 -3.35 15.62
C GLU A 109 -14.03 -4.29 15.46
N GLY A 110 -13.10 -3.96 14.54
CA GLY A 110 -11.91 -4.77 14.28
C GLY A 110 -10.86 -4.67 15.39
N ASP A 111 -9.78 -5.43 15.23
CA ASP A 111 -8.58 -5.35 16.07
C ASP A 111 -7.34 -4.96 15.26
N GLY A 112 -6.28 -4.55 15.97
CA GLY A 112 -4.99 -4.21 15.38
C GLY A 112 -5.07 -3.19 14.23
N PHE A 113 -4.76 -3.65 13.02
CA PHE A 113 -4.73 -2.82 11.82
C PHE A 113 -6.09 -2.21 11.49
N GLU A 114 -7.16 -3.00 11.43
CA GLU A 114 -8.45 -2.54 10.87
C GLU A 114 -9.03 -1.38 11.69
N ARG A 115 -8.88 -1.46 13.03
CA ARG A 115 -9.31 -0.42 13.97
C ARG A 115 -8.43 0.83 13.89
N SER A 116 -7.11 0.66 13.95
CA SER A 116 -6.17 1.79 13.87
C SER A 116 -6.32 2.53 12.53
N TYR A 117 -6.56 1.78 11.45
CA TYR A 117 -6.82 2.33 10.13
C TYR A 117 -8.14 3.11 10.05
N TYR A 118 -9.20 2.59 10.67
CA TYR A 118 -10.47 3.32 10.81
C TYR A 118 -10.30 4.64 11.56
N GLU A 119 -9.58 4.63 12.69
CA GLU A 119 -9.34 5.83 13.49
C GLU A 119 -8.49 6.87 12.75
N ALA A 120 -7.45 6.43 12.02
CA ALA A 120 -6.63 7.32 11.20
C ALA A 120 -7.46 8.01 10.10
N LEU A 121 -8.37 7.28 9.45
CA LEU A 121 -9.30 7.84 8.47
C LEU A 121 -10.24 8.90 9.04
N GLN A 122 -10.67 8.77 10.30
CA GLN A 122 -11.54 9.77 10.94
C GLN A 122 -10.78 11.05 11.31
N ARG A 123 -9.48 10.95 11.55
CA ARG A 123 -8.69 12.00 12.19
C ARG A 123 -7.86 12.83 11.22
N GLU A 124 -7.45 12.26 10.07
CA GLU A 124 -6.55 12.90 9.12
C GLU A 124 -7.11 12.90 7.68
N PRO A 125 -7.51 14.07 7.14
CA PRO A 125 -8.02 14.18 5.76
C PRO A 125 -7.07 13.62 4.69
N ASP A 126 -5.76 13.78 4.84
CA ASP A 126 -4.78 13.28 3.87
C ASP A 126 -4.81 11.74 3.76
N VAL A 127 -5.13 11.04 4.85
CA VAL A 127 -5.31 9.58 4.85
C VAL A 127 -6.56 9.19 4.06
N ILE A 128 -7.66 9.96 4.16
CA ILE A 128 -8.87 9.73 3.37
C ILE A 128 -8.58 9.87 1.88
N PHE A 129 -7.89 10.94 1.47
CA PHE A 129 -7.56 11.17 0.06
C PHE A 129 -6.69 10.03 -0.49
N ALA A 130 -5.65 9.64 0.24
CA ALA A 130 -4.80 8.52 -0.15
C ALA A 130 -5.58 7.19 -0.22
N HIS A 131 -6.47 6.92 0.74
CA HIS A 131 -7.34 5.74 0.72
C HIS A 131 -8.22 5.70 -0.54
N VAL A 132 -8.83 6.83 -0.89
CA VAL A 132 -9.70 6.94 -2.07
C VAL A 132 -8.92 6.65 -3.35
N GLU A 133 -7.68 7.14 -3.47
CA GLU A 133 -6.83 6.84 -4.64
C GLU A 133 -6.49 5.35 -4.75
N VAL A 134 -6.18 4.68 -3.63
CA VAL A 134 -5.99 3.22 -3.65
C VAL A 134 -7.28 2.50 -4.05
N LYS A 135 -8.43 2.86 -3.45
CA LYS A 135 -9.73 2.27 -3.79
C LYS A 135 -10.11 2.44 -5.26
N LYS A 136 -9.89 3.62 -5.85
CA LYS A 136 -10.15 3.89 -7.27
C LYS A 136 -9.36 2.93 -8.17
N LEU A 137 -8.09 2.73 -7.87
CA LEU A 137 -7.26 1.78 -8.60
C LEU A 137 -7.78 0.36 -8.42
N LEU A 138 -8.13 -0.06 -7.21
CA LEU A 138 -8.65 -1.41 -6.97
C LEU A 138 -10.05 -1.67 -7.57
N THR A 139 -10.90 -0.66 -7.75
CA THR A 139 -12.24 -0.82 -8.34
C THR A 139 -12.21 -0.84 -9.87
N LYS A 140 -11.30 -0.10 -10.52
CA LYS A 140 -11.09 -0.14 -11.98
C LYS A 140 -10.70 -1.52 -12.53
N ILE A 141 -10.59 -2.52 -11.67
CA ILE A 141 -10.00 -3.83 -11.94
C ILE A 141 -11.04 -4.96 -11.86
N ALA A 142 -12.23 -4.69 -11.35
CA ALA A 142 -13.32 -5.67 -11.27
C ALA A 142 -14.32 -5.58 -12.45
N ALA A 143 -14.04 -4.76 -13.46
CA ALA A 143 -14.85 -4.56 -14.67
C ALA A 143 -13.98 -4.72 -15.92
#